data_AF-X0AIU9-F1
#
_entry.id   AF-X0AIU9-F1
#
_cell.length_a   1.000
_cell.length_b   1.000
_cell.length_c   1.000
_cell.angle_alpha   90.00
_cell.angle_beta   90.00
_cell.angle_gamma   90.00
#
_symmetry.space_group_name_H-M   'P 1'
#
loop_
_entity.id
_entity.type
_entity.pdbx_description
1 polymer ?
#
loop_
_entity_poly.entity_id
_entity_poly.type
_entity_poly.pdbx_seq_one_letter_code
_entity_poly.pdbx_strand_id
1 'polypeptide(L)'
;MNHSKPRAEKAEGSSNQDALTAAWARLTARLAELSDEIEEKQQRTIPEATYHELVENPSFELVQRIRQCGSVVIRKTVSEEQALKWLDDVREYIKLNPQVKGFPEDDKQVYEIYWPKAQQQARSHSQMLKTQAALLSIFTAAPDCKVSLTSPLVYSDRLRIRNPGDAKFALGPHMDGGSIERWEDPTYRQVYEKISNQLI
;
A
#
# COMPACT_ATOMS: atom_id res chain seq x y z
N MET A 1 -22.17 23.55 47.18
CA MET A 1 -22.05 24.59 46.15
C MET A 1 -21.00 24.14 45.14
N ASN A 2 -21.43 23.45 44.09
CA ASN A 2 -20.55 23.04 42.99
C ASN A 2 -20.59 24.15 41.93
N HIS A 3 -19.51 24.92 41.82
CA HIS A 3 -19.30 25.85 40.72
C HIS A 3 -18.64 25.10 39.56
N SER A 4 -19.47 24.55 38.67
CA SER A 4 -19.02 24.19 37.32
C SER A 4 -18.67 25.47 36.57
N LYS A 5 -17.39 25.64 36.22
CA LYS A 5 -16.97 26.69 35.28
C LYS A 5 -17.47 26.32 33.88
N PRO A 6 -18.03 27.27 33.11
CA PRO A 6 -18.36 27.01 31.71
C PRO A 6 -17.06 26.81 30.92
N ARG A 7 -17.04 25.76 30.10
CA ARG A 7 -15.99 25.54 29.09
C ARG A 7 -16.11 26.69 28.10
N ALA A 8 -15.05 27.49 27.98
CA ALA A 8 -14.99 28.53 26.96
C ALA A 8 -15.06 27.87 25.59
N GLU A 9 -16.20 28.00 24.91
CA GLU A 9 -16.29 27.80 23.46
C GLU A 9 -15.45 28.90 22.81
N LYS A 10 -14.25 28.51 22.35
CA LYS A 10 -13.46 29.37 21.49
C LYS A 10 -14.22 29.60 20.18
N ALA A 11 -14.25 30.85 19.74
CA ALA A 11 -14.69 31.28 18.42
C ALA A 11 -13.72 30.81 17.31
N GLU A 12 -13.46 29.51 17.19
CA GLU A 12 -12.59 28.88 16.18
C GLU A 12 -13.41 28.22 15.04
N GLY A 13 -14.75 28.21 15.13
CA GLY A 13 -15.62 27.42 14.24
C GLY A 13 -15.76 27.91 12.80
N SER A 14 -15.88 29.23 12.55
CA SER A 14 -16.11 29.74 11.17
C SER A 14 -14.81 29.79 10.34
N SER A 15 -13.70 30.19 10.96
CA SER A 15 -12.40 30.30 10.28
C SER A 15 -11.87 28.94 9.80
N ASN A 16 -12.04 27.89 10.61
CA ASN A 16 -11.59 26.54 10.24
C ASN A 16 -12.47 25.93 9.15
N GLN A 17 -13.78 26.18 9.20
CA GLN A 17 -14.71 25.73 8.16
C GLN A 17 -14.43 26.40 6.81
N ASP A 18 -14.10 27.69 6.79
CA ASP A 18 -13.75 28.39 5.55
C ASP A 18 -12.43 27.88 4.96
N ALA A 19 -11.41 27.66 5.81
CA ALA A 19 -10.13 27.07 5.41
C ALA A 19 -10.31 25.65 4.84
N LEU A 20 -11.14 24.83 5.48
CA LEU A 20 -11.57 23.51 5.01
C LEU A 20 -12.18 23.55 3.63
N THR A 21 -13.17 24.44 3.46
CA THR A 21 -13.89 24.58 2.20
C THR A 21 -12.95 25.01 1.08
N ALA A 22 -12.05 25.97 1.34
CA ALA A 22 -11.06 26.41 0.37
C ALA A 22 -10.03 25.32 0.04
N ALA A 23 -9.55 24.56 1.03
CA ALA A 23 -8.63 23.44 0.81
C ALA A 23 -9.28 22.33 -0.01
N TRP A 24 -10.54 22.01 0.30
CA TRP A 24 -11.34 21.04 -0.45
C TRP A 24 -11.51 21.46 -1.91
N ALA A 25 -11.87 22.72 -2.17
CA ALA A 25 -12.01 23.23 -3.54
C ALA A 25 -10.71 23.11 -4.35
N ARG A 26 -9.55 23.45 -3.75
CA ARG A 26 -8.24 23.27 -4.40
C ARG A 26 -7.93 21.80 -4.66
N LEU A 27 -8.20 20.93 -3.70
CA LEU A 27 -7.99 19.49 -3.82
C LEU A 27 -8.84 18.92 -4.96
N THR A 28 -10.14 19.20 -4.99
CA THR A 28 -11.04 18.67 -6.01
C THR A 28 -10.70 19.16 -7.42
N ALA A 29 -10.25 20.41 -7.56
CA ALA A 29 -9.78 20.93 -8.83
C ALA A 29 -8.53 20.16 -9.31
N ARG A 30 -7.55 19.95 -8.43
CA ARG A 30 -6.35 19.18 -8.79
C ARG A 30 -6.67 17.71 -9.07
N LEU A 31 -7.62 17.11 -8.35
CA LEU A 31 -8.06 15.73 -8.60
C LEU A 31 -8.75 15.58 -9.97
N ALA A 32 -9.49 16.59 -10.42
CA ALA A 32 -10.08 16.58 -11.76
C ALA A 32 -8.99 16.57 -12.84
N GLU A 33 -8.00 17.47 -12.74
CA GLU A 33 -6.85 17.47 -13.66
C GLU A 33 -6.09 16.15 -13.64
N LEU A 34 -5.84 15.59 -12.45
CA LEU A 34 -5.19 14.29 -12.32
C LEU A 34 -6.02 13.16 -12.94
N SER A 35 -7.34 13.22 -12.86
CA SER A 35 -8.23 12.24 -13.48
C SER A 35 -8.09 12.28 -15.00
N ASP A 36 -8.05 13.48 -15.61
CA ASP A 36 -7.85 13.63 -17.05
C ASP A 36 -6.46 13.11 -17.47
N GLU A 37 -5.42 13.43 -16.71
CA GLU A 37 -4.07 12.91 -16.96
C GLU A 37 -4.01 11.38 -16.86
N ILE A 38 -4.70 10.78 -15.89
CA ILE A 38 -4.75 9.33 -15.70
C ILE A 38 -5.51 8.67 -16.86
N GLU A 39 -6.61 9.27 -17.31
CA GLU A 39 -7.39 8.77 -18.44
C GLU A 39 -6.58 8.84 -19.75
N GLU A 40 -5.74 9.85 -19.94
CA GLU A 40 -4.87 9.95 -21.11
C GLU A 40 -3.69 8.94 -21.05
N LYS A 41 -3.04 8.85 -19.88
CA LYS A 41 -1.82 8.04 -19.71
C LYS A 41 -2.14 6.56 -19.54
N GLN A 42 -3.31 6.22 -18.99
CA GLN A 42 -3.73 4.88 -18.64
C GLN A 42 -2.67 4.17 -17.78
N GLN A 43 -2.28 2.95 -18.13
CA GLN A 43 -1.29 2.15 -17.38
C GLN A 43 0.08 2.83 -17.29
N ARG A 44 0.41 3.74 -18.22
CA ARG A 44 1.69 4.46 -18.24
C ARG A 44 1.84 5.43 -17.07
N THR A 45 0.76 5.72 -16.34
CA THR A 45 0.81 6.50 -15.10
C THR A 45 1.63 5.78 -14.03
N ILE A 46 1.58 4.44 -13.99
CA ILE A 46 2.32 3.64 -13.00
C ILE A 46 3.79 3.58 -13.45
N PRO A 47 4.74 4.07 -12.63
CA PRO A 47 6.15 3.92 -12.92
C PRO A 47 6.55 2.45 -13.03
N GLU A 48 7.39 2.14 -14.00
CA GLU A 48 7.99 0.82 -14.16
C GLU A 48 9.50 0.95 -14.11
N ALA A 49 10.16 -0.01 -13.46
CA ALA A 49 11.61 -0.11 -13.41
C ALA A 49 12.03 -1.59 -13.37
N THR A 50 13.23 -1.89 -13.81
CA THR A 50 13.86 -3.18 -13.55
C THR A 50 14.41 -3.23 -12.13
N TYR A 51 14.64 -4.44 -11.62
CA TYR A 51 15.35 -4.65 -10.34
C TYR A 51 16.66 -3.83 -10.27
N HIS A 52 17.46 -3.86 -11.34
CA HIS A 52 18.74 -3.14 -11.40
C HIS A 52 18.54 -1.61 -11.32
N GLU A 53 17.58 -1.06 -12.06
CA GLU A 53 17.27 0.38 -12.02
C GLU A 53 16.79 0.84 -10.65
N LEU A 54 16.01 0.04 -9.91
CA LEU A 54 15.56 0.43 -8.57
C LEU A 54 16.65 0.23 -7.50
N VAL A 55 17.31 -0.93 -7.51
CA VAL A 55 18.14 -1.38 -6.39
C VAL A 55 19.60 -0.95 -6.54
N GLU A 56 20.14 -0.97 -7.75
CA GLU A 56 21.57 -0.75 -7.99
C GLU A 56 21.87 0.68 -8.43
N ASN A 57 20.98 1.31 -9.21
CA ASN A 57 21.17 2.68 -9.70
C ASN A 57 19.85 3.47 -9.82
N PRO A 58 19.16 3.78 -8.70
CA PRO A 58 17.91 4.53 -8.74
C PRO A 58 18.13 5.96 -9.21
N SER A 59 17.52 6.30 -10.35
CA SER A 59 17.50 7.69 -10.80
C SER A 59 16.61 8.55 -9.89
N PHE A 60 17.00 9.81 -9.71
CA PHE A 60 16.19 10.77 -8.95
C PHE A 60 14.76 10.87 -9.53
N GLU A 61 14.64 10.90 -10.86
CA GLU A 61 13.36 10.97 -11.56
C GLU A 61 12.47 9.76 -11.25
N LEU A 62 13.04 8.54 -11.27
CA LEU A 62 12.29 7.33 -10.91
C LEU A 62 11.75 7.43 -9.49
N VAL A 63 12.60 7.79 -8.51
CA VAL A 63 12.19 7.91 -7.10
C VAL A 63 11.10 8.96 -6.93
N GLN A 64 11.18 10.10 -7.62
CA GLN A 64 10.14 11.13 -7.58
C GLN A 64 8.82 10.63 -8.17
N ARG A 65 8.87 9.93 -9.31
CA ARG A 65 7.68 9.34 -9.92
C ARG A 65 7.03 8.30 -9.02
N ILE A 66 7.80 7.46 -8.34
CA ILE A 66 7.28 6.49 -7.36
C ILE A 66 6.58 7.22 -6.21
N ARG A 67 7.19 8.28 -5.66
CA ARG A 67 6.60 9.09 -4.58
C ARG A 67 5.29 9.78 -5.00
N GLN A 68 5.26 10.32 -6.22
CA GLN A 68 4.08 11.01 -6.75
C GLN A 68 2.93 10.03 -7.07
N CYS A 69 3.25 8.88 -7.66
CA CYS A 69 2.25 7.87 -8.02
C CYS A 69 1.77 7.05 -6.80
N GLY A 70 2.64 6.82 -5.82
CA GLY A 70 2.35 5.93 -4.68
C GLY A 70 2.36 4.44 -5.04
N SER A 71 2.85 4.06 -6.22
CA SER A 71 2.92 2.67 -6.72
C SER A 71 4.04 2.52 -7.74
N VAL A 72 4.49 1.28 -7.98
CA VAL A 72 5.53 0.96 -8.96
C VAL A 72 5.49 -0.51 -9.39
N VAL A 73 5.77 -0.80 -10.66
CA VAL A 73 6.02 -2.16 -11.16
C VAL A 73 7.53 -2.40 -11.24
N ILE A 74 8.02 -3.38 -10.49
CA ILE A 74 9.43 -3.81 -10.57
C ILE A 74 9.55 -5.08 -11.40
N ARG A 75 10.13 -4.95 -12.59
CA ARG A 75 10.33 -6.04 -13.55
C ARG A 75 11.62 -6.79 -13.23
N LYS A 76 11.62 -8.08 -13.56
CA LYS A 76 12.81 -8.96 -13.50
C LYS A 76 13.42 -9.08 -12.08
N THR A 77 12.63 -8.94 -11.02
CA THR A 77 13.06 -9.23 -9.63
C THR A 77 13.35 -10.72 -9.39
N VAL A 78 12.66 -11.58 -10.13
CA VAL A 78 12.92 -13.02 -10.20
C VAL A 78 12.78 -13.44 -11.67
N SER A 79 13.46 -14.51 -12.07
CA SER A 79 13.27 -15.05 -13.42
C SER A 79 11.87 -15.63 -13.58
N GLU A 80 11.36 -15.60 -14.80
CA GLU A 80 10.07 -16.20 -15.13
C GLU A 80 10.06 -17.70 -14.81
N GLU A 81 11.13 -18.41 -15.16
CA GLU A 81 11.31 -19.83 -14.83
C GLU A 81 11.16 -20.09 -13.32
N GLN A 82 11.81 -19.28 -12.48
CA GLN A 82 11.74 -19.44 -11.03
C GLN A 82 10.33 -19.15 -10.49
N ALA A 83 9.66 -18.12 -11.04
CA ALA A 83 8.30 -17.78 -10.66
C ALA A 83 7.30 -18.88 -11.04
N LEU A 84 7.40 -19.43 -12.27
CA LEU A 84 6.58 -20.54 -12.74
C LEU A 84 6.82 -21.80 -11.91
N LYS A 85 8.08 -22.09 -11.58
CA LYS A 85 8.41 -23.20 -10.68
C LYS A 85 7.73 -23.05 -9.31
N TRP A 86 7.77 -21.86 -8.71
CA TRP A 86 7.08 -21.63 -7.43
C TRP A 86 5.57 -21.80 -7.54
N LEU A 87 4.96 -21.38 -8.64
CA LEU A 87 3.54 -21.61 -8.89
C LEU A 87 3.21 -23.10 -8.95
N ASP A 88 4.02 -23.90 -9.65
CA ASP A 88 3.81 -25.35 -9.74
C ASP A 88 4.04 -26.05 -8.39
N ASP A 89 5.07 -25.65 -7.65
CA ASP A 89 5.32 -26.15 -6.29
C ASP A 89 4.15 -25.84 -5.34
N VAL A 90 3.52 -24.66 -5.45
CA VAL A 90 2.31 -24.30 -4.70
C VAL A 90 1.12 -25.17 -5.11
N ARG A 91 0.91 -25.40 -6.41
CA ARG A 91 -0.18 -26.25 -6.91
C ARG A 91 -0.06 -27.68 -6.41
N GLU A 92 1.15 -28.23 -6.43
CA GLU A 92 1.40 -29.57 -5.90
C GLU A 92 1.19 -29.62 -4.39
N TYR A 93 1.63 -28.59 -3.65
CA TYR A 93 1.35 -28.49 -2.22
C TYR A 93 -0.16 -28.50 -1.93
N ILE A 94 -0.96 -27.74 -2.69
CA ILE A 94 -2.43 -27.71 -2.54
C ILE A 94 -3.04 -29.08 -2.85
N LYS A 95 -2.59 -29.74 -3.92
CA LYS A 95 -3.08 -31.07 -4.32
C LYS A 95 -2.84 -32.14 -3.25
N LEU A 96 -1.67 -32.10 -2.61
CA LEU A 96 -1.30 -33.01 -1.52
C LEU A 96 -2.03 -32.70 -0.20
N ASN A 97 -2.68 -31.53 -0.10
CA ASN A 97 -3.35 -31.04 1.10
C ASN A 97 -4.79 -30.59 0.80
N PRO A 98 -5.72 -31.50 0.47
CA PRO A 98 -7.10 -31.16 0.09
C PRO A 98 -7.88 -30.40 1.16
N GLN A 99 -7.45 -30.49 2.42
CA GLN A 99 -7.99 -29.76 3.57
C GLN A 99 -7.67 -28.26 3.57
N VAL A 100 -6.82 -27.76 2.65
CA VAL A 100 -6.51 -26.33 2.54
C VAL A 100 -7.78 -25.51 2.40
N LYS A 101 -7.96 -24.53 3.27
CA LYS A 101 -9.06 -23.56 3.21
C LYS A 101 -8.83 -22.57 2.09
N GLY A 102 -9.91 -22.08 1.51
CA GLY A 102 -9.85 -21.06 0.48
C GLY A 102 -11.22 -20.49 0.15
N PHE A 103 -11.20 -19.41 -0.61
CA PHE A 103 -12.40 -18.70 -1.05
C PHE A 103 -12.40 -18.50 -2.58
N PRO A 104 -13.55 -18.60 -3.25
CA PRO A 104 -14.81 -19.17 -2.74
C PRO A 104 -14.69 -20.69 -2.47
N GLU A 105 -15.64 -21.29 -1.74
CA GLU A 105 -15.53 -22.68 -1.27
C GLU A 105 -15.60 -23.71 -2.42
N ASP A 106 -16.42 -23.42 -3.43
CA ASP A 106 -16.68 -24.25 -4.62
C ASP A 106 -15.59 -24.14 -5.70
N ASP A 107 -14.87 -23.03 -5.73
CA ASP A 107 -13.75 -22.76 -6.66
C ASP A 107 -12.68 -21.92 -5.94
N LYS A 108 -11.86 -22.58 -5.11
CA LYS A 108 -10.86 -21.89 -4.29
C LYS A 108 -9.87 -21.16 -5.19
N GLN A 109 -9.80 -19.84 -5.06
CA GLN A 109 -8.84 -19.00 -5.78
C GLN A 109 -7.99 -18.16 -4.84
N VAL A 110 -8.50 -17.82 -3.65
CA VAL A 110 -7.72 -17.30 -2.53
C VAL A 110 -7.47 -18.46 -1.58
N TYR A 111 -6.22 -18.78 -1.31
CA TYR A 111 -5.84 -19.92 -0.46
C TYR A 111 -5.29 -19.43 0.87
N GLU A 112 -5.84 -19.95 1.98
CA GLU A 112 -5.40 -19.62 3.34
C GLU A 112 -4.17 -20.44 3.75
N ILE A 113 -3.10 -20.31 2.96
CA ILE A 113 -1.81 -20.96 3.17
C ILE A 113 -0.70 -19.94 3.32
N TYR A 114 0.17 -20.19 4.30
CA TYR A 114 1.17 -19.23 4.76
C TYR A 114 2.58 -19.82 4.75
N TRP A 115 2.73 -21.11 5.03
CA TRP A 115 4.02 -21.78 5.20
C TRP A 115 4.51 -22.72 4.08
N PRO A 116 3.88 -22.86 2.90
CA PRO A 116 4.46 -23.56 1.76
C PRO A 116 5.89 -23.11 1.45
N LYS A 117 6.76 -24.09 1.14
CA LYS A 117 8.17 -23.85 0.82
C LYS A 117 8.36 -22.77 -0.24
N ALA A 118 7.57 -22.78 -1.31
CA ALA A 118 7.62 -21.79 -2.37
C ALA A 118 7.33 -20.36 -1.87
N GLN A 119 6.34 -20.16 -1.00
CA GLN A 119 6.07 -18.84 -0.39
C GLN A 119 7.23 -18.38 0.49
N GLN A 120 7.83 -19.29 1.27
CA GLN A 120 8.98 -18.97 2.12
C GLN A 120 10.20 -18.58 1.26
N GLN A 121 10.50 -19.36 0.22
CA GLN A 121 11.59 -19.07 -0.73
C GLN A 121 11.39 -17.73 -1.44
N ALA A 122 10.16 -17.42 -1.89
CA ALA A 122 9.86 -16.15 -2.53
C ALA A 122 10.07 -14.96 -1.58
N ARG A 123 9.64 -15.08 -0.32
CA ARG A 123 9.82 -14.04 0.72
C ARG A 123 11.29 -13.82 1.08
N SER A 124 12.05 -14.91 1.19
CA SER A 124 13.47 -14.85 1.55
C SER A 124 14.41 -14.68 0.35
N HIS A 125 13.88 -14.53 -0.87
CA HIS A 125 14.69 -14.39 -2.06
C HIS A 125 15.54 -13.10 -1.97
N SER A 126 16.83 -13.19 -2.26
CA SER A 126 17.77 -12.07 -2.05
C SER A 126 17.37 -10.81 -2.81
N GLN A 127 16.91 -10.94 -4.07
CA GLN A 127 16.42 -9.81 -4.85
C GLN A 127 15.10 -9.25 -4.31
N MET A 128 14.22 -10.08 -3.73
CA MET A 128 12.98 -9.59 -3.12
C MET A 128 13.30 -8.75 -1.88
N LEU A 129 14.15 -9.24 -0.98
CA LEU A 129 14.57 -8.51 0.22
C LEU A 129 15.26 -7.19 -0.12
N LYS A 130 16.15 -7.18 -1.12
CA LYS A 130 16.81 -5.95 -1.60
C LYS A 130 15.83 -4.97 -2.24
N THR A 131 14.85 -5.47 -3.00
CA THR A 131 13.77 -4.64 -3.55
C THR A 131 12.95 -3.99 -2.44
N GLN A 132 12.56 -4.74 -1.42
CA GLN A 132 11.84 -4.21 -0.26
C GLN A 132 12.66 -3.16 0.48
N ALA A 133 13.95 -3.40 0.73
CA ALA A 133 14.84 -2.42 1.36
C ALA A 133 14.98 -1.14 0.52
N ALA A 134 15.08 -1.26 -0.82
CA ALA A 134 15.14 -0.11 -1.72
C ALA A 134 13.83 0.70 -1.74
N LEU A 135 12.67 0.05 -1.62
CA LEU A 135 11.39 0.75 -1.50
C LEU A 135 11.23 1.43 -0.13
N LEU A 136 11.66 0.76 0.95
CA LEU A 136 11.64 1.34 2.30
C LEU A 136 12.52 2.59 2.41
N SER A 137 13.66 2.63 1.71
CA SER A 137 14.57 3.78 1.74
C SER A 137 14.03 5.04 1.03
N ILE A 138 12.91 4.92 0.30
CA ILE A 138 12.18 6.06 -0.27
C ILE A 138 11.45 6.85 0.81
N PHE A 139 11.07 6.20 1.91
CA PHE A 139 10.42 6.85 3.05
C PHE A 139 11.40 7.72 3.83
N THR A 140 10.85 8.56 4.69
CA THR A 140 11.62 9.41 5.61
C THR A 140 11.09 9.20 7.02
N ALA A 141 11.98 9.19 7.99
CA ALA A 141 11.65 9.09 9.40
C ALA A 141 12.35 10.21 10.17
N ALA A 142 11.71 10.69 11.24
CA ALA A 142 12.35 11.62 12.17
C ALA A 142 13.55 10.94 12.85
N PRO A 143 14.61 11.68 13.25
CA PRO A 143 15.83 11.09 13.81
C PRO A 143 15.63 10.22 15.06
N ASP A 144 14.57 10.49 15.84
CA ASP A 144 14.20 9.78 17.07
C ASP A 144 13.20 8.63 16.85
N CYS A 145 12.69 8.47 15.63
CA CYS A 145 11.75 7.43 15.29
C CYS A 145 12.44 6.05 15.30
N LYS A 146 11.91 5.11 16.10
CA LYS A 146 12.45 3.75 16.24
C LYS A 146 12.00 2.83 15.10
N VAL A 147 12.33 3.19 13.86
CA VAL A 147 12.02 2.42 12.66
C VAL A 147 13.28 2.18 11.84
N SER A 148 13.40 1.00 11.22
CA SER A 148 14.41 0.75 10.19
C SER A 148 13.79 0.91 8.82
N LEU A 149 14.36 1.80 8.00
CA LEU A 149 13.99 1.97 6.59
C LEU A 149 14.86 1.14 5.63
N THR A 150 15.66 0.22 6.17
CA THR A 150 16.58 -0.62 5.38
C THR A 150 16.49 -2.11 5.74
N SER A 151 15.73 -2.46 6.78
CA SER A 151 15.59 -3.83 7.27
C SER A 151 14.14 -4.30 7.10
N PRO A 152 13.79 -4.92 5.96
CA PRO A 152 12.44 -5.43 5.77
C PRO A 152 12.13 -6.59 6.73
N LEU A 153 10.90 -6.64 7.21
CA LEU A 153 10.34 -7.76 7.97
C LEU A 153 9.47 -8.63 7.06
N VAL A 154 9.40 -9.91 7.38
CA VAL A 154 8.54 -10.85 6.65
C VAL A 154 7.14 -10.82 7.23
N TYR A 155 6.17 -10.39 6.43
CA TYR A 155 4.76 -10.56 6.69
C TYR A 155 4.23 -11.78 5.90
N SER A 156 3.68 -12.77 6.61
CA SER A 156 3.15 -13.97 5.99
C SER A 156 1.68 -13.79 5.64
N ASP A 157 1.41 -13.59 4.36
CA ASP A 157 0.04 -13.51 3.83
C ASP A 157 -0.34 -14.77 3.02
N ARG A 158 -1.63 -14.83 2.69
CA ARG A 158 -2.27 -15.77 1.78
C ARG A 158 -1.74 -15.61 0.36
N LEU A 159 -2.20 -16.48 -0.55
CA LEU A 159 -1.93 -16.35 -1.98
C LEU A 159 -3.21 -16.45 -2.80
N ARG A 160 -3.15 -15.96 -4.03
CA ARG A 160 -4.24 -16.05 -5.00
C ARG A 160 -3.77 -16.74 -6.29
N ILE A 161 -4.53 -17.73 -6.76
CA ILE A 161 -4.42 -18.30 -8.11
C ILE A 161 -5.77 -18.08 -8.77
N ARG A 162 -5.85 -17.10 -9.68
CA ARG A 162 -7.11 -16.72 -10.34
C ARG A 162 -7.30 -17.53 -11.62
N ASN A 163 -8.46 -18.16 -11.77
CA ASN A 163 -8.82 -18.87 -12.99
C ASN A 163 -9.38 -17.89 -14.05
N PRO A 164 -9.14 -18.13 -15.35
CA PRO A 164 -9.76 -17.34 -16.42
C PRO A 164 -11.29 -17.31 -16.29
N GLY A 165 -11.90 -16.15 -16.53
CA GLY A 165 -13.36 -15.96 -16.48
C GLY A 165 -13.95 -15.75 -15.08
N ASP A 166 -13.17 -15.85 -14.01
CA ASP A 166 -13.67 -15.55 -12.66
C ASP A 166 -13.88 -14.05 -12.45
N ALA A 167 -15.06 -13.67 -11.95
CA ALA A 167 -15.39 -12.34 -11.47
C ALA A 167 -15.97 -12.35 -10.03
N LYS A 168 -16.02 -13.51 -9.36
CA LYS A 168 -16.70 -13.67 -8.07
C LYS A 168 -15.98 -12.92 -6.94
N PHE A 169 -14.65 -12.80 -7.01
CA PHE A 169 -13.84 -12.06 -6.02
C PHE A 169 -13.25 -10.78 -6.62
N ALA A 170 -14.15 -9.80 -6.83
CA ALA A 170 -13.80 -8.41 -7.14
C ALA A 170 -14.10 -7.55 -5.91
N LEU A 171 -13.06 -6.93 -5.34
CA LEU A 171 -13.21 -5.94 -4.28
C LEU A 171 -13.38 -4.56 -4.91
N GLY A 172 -14.30 -3.76 -4.38
CA GLY A 172 -14.38 -2.33 -4.72
C GLY A 172 -13.12 -1.59 -4.24
N PRO A 173 -12.85 -0.38 -4.76
CA PRO A 173 -11.75 0.46 -4.26
C PRO A 173 -11.85 0.68 -2.75
N HIS A 174 -10.76 0.44 -2.04
CA HIS A 174 -10.66 0.58 -0.57
C HIS A 174 -9.23 0.93 -0.17
N MET A 175 -9.04 1.26 1.11
CA MET A 175 -7.73 1.47 1.73
C MET A 175 -7.58 0.54 2.94
N ASP A 176 -6.49 -0.21 3.00
CA ASP A 176 -6.12 -1.04 4.15
C ASP A 176 -5.41 -0.21 5.25
N GLY A 177 -5.03 -0.87 6.35
CA GLY A 177 -4.20 -0.26 7.39
C GLY A 177 -4.94 0.71 8.31
N GLY A 178 -6.26 0.58 8.42
CA GLY A 178 -7.14 1.40 9.26
C GLY A 178 -8.37 1.87 8.47
N SER A 179 -9.39 2.33 9.18
CA SER A 179 -10.60 2.96 8.68
C SER A 179 -10.85 4.21 9.52
N ILE A 180 -11.79 4.18 10.46
CA ILE A 180 -12.15 5.29 11.35
C ILE A 180 -10.98 5.78 12.22
N GLU A 181 -9.99 4.92 12.46
CA GLU A 181 -8.80 5.20 13.25
C GLU A 181 -7.98 6.37 12.67
N ARG A 182 -8.06 6.64 11.36
CA ARG A 182 -7.40 7.84 10.76
C ARG A 182 -7.95 9.16 11.32
N TRP A 183 -9.17 9.15 11.85
CA TRP A 183 -9.83 10.31 12.45
C TRP A 183 -9.88 10.24 13.97
N GLU A 184 -10.06 9.05 14.56
CA GLU A 184 -10.24 8.94 16.00
C GLU A 184 -8.91 8.79 16.75
N ASP A 185 -7.93 8.07 16.21
CA ASP A 185 -6.66 7.83 16.88
C ASP A 185 -5.79 9.11 16.88
N PRO A 186 -5.36 9.61 18.05
CA PRO A 186 -4.54 10.81 18.13
C PRO A 186 -3.18 10.69 17.44
N THR A 187 -2.61 9.49 17.35
CA THR A 187 -1.30 9.27 16.71
C THR A 187 -1.45 9.23 15.19
N TYR A 188 -2.47 8.55 14.69
CA TYR A 188 -2.74 8.48 13.25
C TYR A 188 -3.15 9.86 12.72
N ARG A 189 -3.94 10.63 13.47
CA ARG A 189 -4.24 12.02 13.08
C ARG A 189 -3.00 12.89 12.90
N GLN A 190 -1.95 12.70 13.68
CA GLN A 190 -0.70 13.46 13.53
C GLN A 190 -0.04 13.24 12.16
N VAL A 191 -0.19 12.05 11.56
CA VAL A 191 0.29 11.77 10.20
C VAL A 191 -0.36 12.71 9.18
N TYR A 192 -1.62 13.04 9.38
CA TYR A 192 -2.40 13.92 8.52
C TYR A 192 -2.48 15.34 9.06
N GLU A 193 -1.66 15.70 10.05
CA GLU A 193 -1.75 17.00 10.71
C GLU A 193 -1.59 18.15 9.73
N LYS A 194 -0.74 18.03 8.71
CA LYS A 194 -0.61 19.08 7.68
C LYS A 194 -1.85 19.23 6.82
N ILE A 195 -2.62 18.15 6.64
CA ILE A 195 -3.92 18.19 6.00
C ILE A 195 -4.89 18.84 6.96
N SER A 196 -4.91 18.47 8.24
CA SER A 196 -5.84 18.96 9.27
C SER A 196 -5.52 20.31 9.90
N ASN A 197 -4.30 20.83 9.81
CA ASN A 197 -3.84 22.10 10.43
C ASN A 197 -3.55 23.17 9.38
N GLN A 198 -3.72 22.88 8.09
CA GLN A 198 -4.25 23.90 7.19
C GLN A 198 -5.77 24.11 7.41
N LEU A 199 -6.33 23.47 8.44
CA LEU A 199 -7.72 23.52 8.93
C LEU A 199 -7.80 23.93 10.41
N ILE A 200 -6.71 24.47 11.01
CA ILE A 200 -6.65 25.06 12.37
C ILE A 200 -5.79 26.33 12.34
#